data_AF-A0A1H0BES3-F1
#
_entry.id   AF-A0A1H0BES3-F1
#
_cell.length_a   1.000
_cell.length_b   1.000
_cell.length_c   1.000
_cell.angle_alpha   90.00
_cell.angle_beta   90.00
_cell.angle_gamma   90.00
#
_symmetry.space_group_name_H-M   'P 1'
#
loop_
_entity.id
_entity.type
_entity.pdbx_description
1 polymer ?
#
loop_
_entity_poly.entity_id
_entity_poly.type
_entity_poly.pdbx_seq_one_letter_code
_entity_poly.pdbx_strand_id
1 'polypeptide(L)'
;MTRDQRRTVLEASPRGLRRTFTLTEAADLVQRADLTGLSLLPLTARARELGRRLDAARADGPTADSDDIADPIGQHAAVHQEVAGLVAAALRPLADVLSTSIRVQLPAPVAA
;
A
#
# COMPACT_ATOMS: atom_id res chain seq x y z
N MET A 1 4.44 -7.39 -7.44
CA MET A 1 4.48 -8.87 -7.35
C MET A 1 3.82 -9.39 -8.61
N THR A 2 4.44 -10.33 -9.30
CA THR A 2 3.83 -10.98 -10.48
C THR A 2 2.87 -12.09 -10.07
N ARG A 3 2.08 -12.56 -11.04
CA ARG A 3 1.15 -13.68 -10.86
C ARG A 3 1.87 -14.95 -10.44
N ASP A 4 3.01 -15.22 -11.05
CA ASP A 4 3.82 -16.40 -10.77
C ASP A 4 4.42 -16.35 -9.37
N GLN A 5 4.99 -15.20 -8.98
CA GLN A 5 5.49 -15.00 -7.62
C GLN A 5 4.38 -15.21 -6.58
N ARG A 6 3.18 -14.68 -6.84
CA ARG A 6 2.03 -14.85 -5.95
C ARG A 6 1.60 -16.31 -5.83
N ARG A 7 1.51 -17.02 -6.96
CA ARG A 7 1.17 -18.44 -7.01
C ARG A 7 2.17 -19.27 -6.20
N THR A 8 3.47 -19.08 -6.40
CA THR A 8 4.52 -19.79 -5.66
C THR A 8 4.38 -19.63 -4.13
N VAL A 9 4.07 -18.42 -3.66
CA VAL A 9 3.87 -18.19 -2.23
C VAL A 9 2.60 -18.89 -1.71
N LEU A 10 1.50 -18.86 -2.48
CA LEU A 10 0.24 -19.48 -2.08
C LEU A 10 0.30 -21.01 -2.10
N GLU A 11 1.07 -21.60 -3.02
CA GLU A 11 1.34 -23.05 -3.05
C GLU A 11 2.14 -23.49 -1.83
N ALA A 12 3.17 -22.72 -1.44
CA ALA A 12 3.99 -23.03 -0.27
C ALA A 12 3.28 -22.72 1.06
N SER A 13 2.44 -21.69 1.09
CA SER A 13 1.69 -21.27 2.27
C SER A 13 0.36 -20.63 1.84
N PRO A 14 -0.75 -21.40 1.85
CA PRO A 14 -2.06 -20.90 1.42
C PRO A 14 -2.57 -19.69 2.21
N ARG A 15 -2.04 -19.46 3.42
CA ARG A 15 -2.36 -18.30 4.27
C ARG A 15 -1.26 -17.23 4.29
N GLY A 16 -0.13 -17.46 3.61
CA GLY A 16 1.06 -16.62 3.66
C GLY A 16 0.86 -15.20 3.14
N LEU A 17 -0.14 -14.99 2.29
CA LEU A 17 -0.48 -13.67 1.74
C LEU A 17 -1.70 -13.01 2.37
N ARG A 18 -2.30 -13.63 3.40
CA ARG A 18 -3.54 -13.11 3.99
C ARG A 18 -3.38 -11.70 4.59
N ARG A 19 -2.15 -11.29 4.92
CA ARG A 19 -1.81 -9.97 5.46
C ARG A 19 -0.87 -9.16 4.56
N THR A 20 -0.69 -9.62 3.32
CA THR A 20 0.15 -8.95 2.33
C THR A 20 -0.75 -8.43 1.24
N PHE A 21 -0.44 -7.25 0.72
CA PHE A 21 -1.14 -6.64 -0.41
C PHE A 21 -0.16 -6.56 -1.57
N THR A 22 -0.65 -6.75 -2.80
CA THR A 22 0.12 -6.23 -3.93
C THR A 22 0.07 -4.70 -3.91
N LEU A 23 0.98 -4.05 -4.63
CA LEU A 23 1.04 -2.59 -4.65
C LEU A 23 -0.24 -1.98 -5.27
N THR A 24 -0.68 -2.54 -6.40
CA THR A 24 -1.90 -2.11 -7.11
C THR A 24 -3.14 -2.36 -6.25
N GLU A 25 -3.23 -3.53 -5.63
CA GLU A 25 -4.32 -3.86 -4.70
C GLU A 25 -4.40 -2.87 -3.54
N ALA A 26 -3.27 -2.55 -2.91
CA ALA A 26 -3.21 -1.60 -1.82
C ALA A 26 -3.64 -0.19 -2.26
N ALA A 27 -3.25 0.23 -3.47
CA ALA A 27 -3.66 1.51 -4.04
C ALA A 27 -5.19 1.57 -4.25
N ASP A 28 -5.79 0.50 -4.77
CA ASP A 28 -7.24 0.41 -4.98
C ASP A 28 -8.04 0.31 -3.68
N LEU A 29 -7.50 -0.40 -2.68
CA LEU A 29 -8.11 -0.47 -1.35
C LEU A 29 -8.05 0.86 -0.63
N VAL A 30 -6.98 1.65 -0.78
CA VAL A 30 -6.89 3.00 -0.20
C VAL A 30 -8.03 3.91 -0.67
N GLN A 31 -8.46 3.79 -1.92
CA GLN A 31 -9.55 4.60 -2.46
C GLN A 31 -10.92 4.26 -1.85
N ARG A 32 -11.06 3.07 -1.25
CA ARG A 32 -12.32 2.54 -0.71
C ARG A 32 -12.34 2.48 0.82
N ALA A 33 -11.17 2.47 1.45
CA ALA A 33 -11.04 2.37 2.90
C ALA A 33 -11.48 3.67 3.59
N ASP A 34 -12.03 3.54 4.80
CA ASP A 34 -12.22 4.69 5.68
C ASP A 34 -10.86 5.22 6.16
N LEU A 35 -10.48 6.43 5.73
CA LEU A 35 -9.22 7.07 6.12
C LEU A 35 -9.38 8.05 7.29
N THR A 36 -10.58 8.15 7.86
CA THR A 36 -10.92 9.16 8.88
C THR A 36 -10.00 9.03 10.10
N GLY A 37 -9.40 10.14 10.49
CA GLY A 37 -8.54 10.24 11.67
C GLY A 37 -7.13 9.63 11.52
N LEU A 38 -6.79 8.98 10.39
CA LEU A 38 -5.44 8.43 10.19
C LEU A 38 -4.36 9.50 10.24
N SER A 39 -4.65 10.69 9.72
CA SER A 39 -3.74 11.84 9.75
C SER A 39 -3.41 12.30 11.16
N LEU A 40 -4.22 11.98 12.17
CA LEU A 40 -4.00 12.35 13.58
C LEU A 40 -3.12 11.35 14.34
N LEU A 41 -2.78 10.22 13.72
CA LEU A 41 -1.91 9.22 14.31
C LEU A 41 -0.43 9.50 13.99
N PRO A 42 0.49 9.23 14.94
CA PRO A 42 1.92 9.15 14.65
C PRO A 42 2.19 8.14 13.51
N LEU A 43 3.22 8.39 12.70
CA LEU A 43 3.50 7.63 11.47
C LEU A 43 3.45 6.11 11.65
N THR A 44 4.10 5.57 12.68
CA THR A 44 4.13 4.12 12.93
C THR A 44 2.74 3.56 13.27
N ALA A 45 1.94 4.28 14.05
CA ALA A 45 0.58 3.88 14.38
C ALA A 45 -0.34 4.00 13.16
N ARG A 46 -0.17 5.07 12.37
CA ARG A 46 -0.88 5.30 11.11
C ARG A 46 -0.66 4.17 10.11
N ALA A 47 0.58 3.76 9.90
CA ALA A 47 0.90 2.68 8.94
C ALA A 47 0.25 1.34 9.34
N ARG A 48 0.27 1.00 10.63
CA ARG A 48 -0.39 -0.21 11.15
C ARG A 48 -1.90 -0.14 11.01
N GLU A 49 -2.48 1.00 11.35
CA GLU A 49 -3.93 1.20 11.28
C GLU A 49 -4.42 1.21 9.83
N LEU A 50 -3.67 1.86 8.92
CA LEU A 50 -3.92 1.79 7.48
C LEU A 50 -3.99 0.33 7.02
N GLY A 51 -3.00 -0.50 7.36
CA GLY A 51 -3.01 -1.92 6.99
C GLY A 51 -4.25 -2.68 7.45
N ARG A 52 -4.78 -2.39 8.65
CA ARG A 52 -6.03 -3.00 9.14
C ARG A 52 -7.25 -2.55 8.34
N ARG A 53 -7.31 -1.26 8.00
CA ARG A 53 -8.44 -0.72 7.23
C ARG A 53 -8.46 -1.17 5.79
N LEU A 54 -7.28 -1.39 5.18
CA LEU A 54 -7.18 -2.04 3.87
C LEU A 54 -7.65 -3.50 3.94
N ASP A 55 -7.31 -4.24 5.00
CA ASP A 55 -7.79 -5.61 5.20
C ASP A 55 -9.31 -5.68 5.37
N ALA A 56 -9.89 -4.70 6.10
CA ALA A 56 -11.34 -4.58 6.23
C ALA A 56 -12.00 -4.24 4.88
N ALA A 57 -11.48 -3.25 4.15
CA ALA A 57 -12.01 -2.87 2.83
C ALA A 57 -11.93 -4.00 1.80
N ARG A 58 -10.96 -4.91 1.94
CA ARG A 58 -10.82 -6.11 1.11
C ARG A 58 -11.96 -7.11 1.34
N ALA A 59 -12.55 -7.17 2.52
CA ALA A 59 -13.67 -8.06 2.82
C ALA A 59 -14.99 -7.62 2.15
N ASP A 60 -15.09 -6.33 1.79
CA ASP A 60 -16.35 -5.70 1.37
C ASP A 60 -16.56 -5.65 -0.16
N GLY A 61 -15.65 -6.19 -0.98
CA GLY A 61 -15.83 -6.19 -2.43
C GLY A 61 -14.85 -7.08 -3.21
N PRO A 62 -15.14 -7.36 -4.50
CA PRO A 62 -14.24 -8.11 -5.35
C PRO A 62 -12.92 -7.35 -5.53
N THR A 63 -11.81 -8.04 -5.29
CA THR A 63 -10.48 -7.61 -5.71
C THR A 63 -10.44 -7.60 -7.24
N ALA A 64 -9.89 -6.56 -7.86
CA ALA A 64 -9.78 -6.50 -9.31
C ALA A 64 -8.96 -7.70 -9.81
N ASP A 65 -9.40 -8.34 -10.89
CA ASP A 65 -8.92 -9.65 -11.36
C ASP A 65 -7.43 -9.66 -11.81
N SER A 66 -6.71 -8.54 -11.72
CA SER A 66 -5.27 -8.45 -12.03
C SER A 66 -4.57 -7.25 -11.37
N ASP A 67 -4.22 -7.38 -10.09
CA ASP A 67 -3.33 -6.43 -9.40
C ASP A 67 -1.82 -6.67 -9.68
N ASP A 68 -1.52 -7.36 -10.77
CA ASP A 68 -0.18 -7.80 -11.14
C ASP A 68 0.62 -6.70 -11.84
N ILE A 69 1.89 -6.57 -11.43
CA ILE A 69 2.88 -5.77 -12.14
C ILE A 69 3.87 -6.75 -12.77
N ALA A 70 4.09 -6.63 -14.09
CA ALA A 70 5.04 -7.45 -14.83
C ALA A 70 6.46 -7.33 -14.26
N ASP A 71 7.25 -8.40 -14.37
CA ASP A 71 8.67 -8.38 -13.99
C ASP A 71 9.50 -7.77 -15.12
N PRO A 72 10.14 -6.61 -14.92
CA PRO A 72 10.95 -5.98 -15.96
C PRO A 72 12.35 -6.61 -16.09
N ILE A 73 12.77 -7.54 -15.23
CA ILE A 73 14.12 -8.11 -15.28
C ILE A 73 14.39 -8.76 -16.64
N GLY A 74 15.47 -8.34 -17.29
CA GLY A 74 15.88 -8.84 -18.60
C GLY A 74 15.03 -8.32 -19.78
N GLN A 75 14.09 -7.40 -19.53
CA GLN A 75 13.24 -6.82 -20.56
C GLN A 75 13.83 -5.53 -21.14
N HIS A 76 13.28 -5.08 -22.25
CA HIS A 76 13.71 -3.84 -22.90
C HIS A 76 13.29 -2.59 -22.09
N ALA A 77 13.97 -1.48 -22.34
CA ALA A 77 13.77 -0.22 -21.61
C ALA A 77 12.31 0.26 -21.56
N ALA A 78 11.53 0.05 -22.63
CA ALA A 78 10.12 0.43 -22.64
C ALA A 78 9.28 -0.34 -21.59
N VAL A 79 9.57 -1.62 -21.31
CA VAL A 79 8.89 -2.38 -20.23
C VAL A 79 9.25 -1.80 -18.87
N HIS A 80 10.52 -1.44 -18.66
CA HIS A 80 10.94 -0.79 -17.42
C HIS A 80 10.21 0.54 -17.19
N GLN A 81 10.05 1.34 -18.24
CA GLN A 81 9.32 2.62 -18.15
C GLN A 81 7.84 2.42 -17.83
N GLU A 82 7.20 1.45 -18.47
CA GLU A 82 5.81 1.08 -18.18
C GLU A 82 5.64 0.63 -16.72
N VAL A 83 6.46 -0.32 -16.27
CA VAL A 83 6.45 -0.82 -14.88
C VAL A 83 6.70 0.31 -13.89
N ALA A 84 7.67 1.19 -14.14
CA ALA A 84 7.95 2.34 -13.28
C ALA A 84 6.74 3.29 -13.20
N GLY A 85 6.05 3.52 -14.32
CA GLY A 85 4.82 4.31 -14.36
C GLY A 85 3.71 3.72 -13.50
N LEU A 86 3.48 2.40 -13.61
CA LEU A 86 2.51 1.67 -12.78
C LEU A 86 2.84 1.74 -11.30
N VAL A 87 4.11 1.51 -10.94
CA VAL A 87 4.59 1.60 -9.55
C VAL A 87 4.40 3.01 -8.99
N ALA A 88 4.76 4.04 -9.77
CA ALA A 88 4.60 5.43 -9.34
C ALA A 88 3.13 5.82 -9.13
N ALA A 89 2.25 5.40 -10.04
CA ALA A 89 0.81 5.64 -9.94
C ALA A 89 0.22 4.97 -8.68
N ALA A 90 0.58 3.72 -8.41
CA ALA A 90 0.06 2.97 -7.27
C ALA A 90 0.67 3.43 -5.92
N LEU A 91 1.92 3.88 -5.89
CA LEU A 91 2.55 4.39 -4.67
C LEU A 91 1.97 5.72 -4.20
N ARG A 92 1.52 6.57 -5.13
CA ARG A 92 1.09 7.93 -4.81
C ARG A 92 -0.01 8.02 -3.73
N PRO A 93 -1.16 7.32 -3.85
CA PRO A 93 -2.20 7.39 -2.83
C PRO A 93 -1.73 6.88 -1.46
N LEU A 94 -0.88 5.85 -1.44
CA LEU A 94 -0.29 5.33 -0.20
C LEU A 94 0.64 6.37 0.45
N ALA A 95 1.48 7.01 -0.36
CA ALA A 95 2.41 8.04 0.09
C ALA A 95 1.66 9.26 0.65
N ASP A 96 0.55 9.68 0.04
CA ASP A 96 -0.25 10.81 0.50
C ASP A 96 -0.82 10.55 1.91
N VAL A 97 -1.39 9.37 2.14
CA VAL A 97 -1.91 8.98 3.47
C VAL A 97 -0.79 8.92 4.50
N LEU A 98 0.34 8.29 4.16
CA LEU A 98 1.45 8.10 5.10
C LEU A 98 2.20 9.40 5.39
N SER A 99 2.35 10.28 4.41
CA SER A 99 3.19 11.49 4.51
C SER A 99 2.43 12.71 5.03
N THR A 100 1.10 12.62 5.19
CA THR A 100 0.28 13.68 5.79
C THR A 100 0.82 14.01 7.19
N SER A 101 1.64 15.05 7.30
CA SER A 101 2.40 15.31 8.52
C SER A 101 1.52 15.95 9.59
N ILE A 102 1.53 15.36 10.78
CA ILE A 102 1.23 16.11 12.00
C ILE A 102 2.49 16.90 12.28
N ARG A 103 2.44 18.23 12.19
CA ARG A 103 3.41 19.02 12.94
C ARG A 103 3.16 18.67 14.40
N VAL A 104 4.01 17.83 14.99
CA VAL A 104 4.04 17.65 16.43
C VAL A 104 4.32 19.04 17.00
N GLN A 105 3.30 19.67 17.58
CA GLN A 105 3.49 20.84 18.43
C GLN A 105 4.33 20.36 19.62
N LEU A 106 5.66 20.53 19.50
CA LEU A 106 6.51 20.53 20.68
C LEU A 106 6.02 21.68 21.57
N PRO A 107 5.72 21.45 22.86
CA PRO A 107 5.42 22.54 23.77
C PRO A 107 6.60 23.52 23.75
N ALA A 108 6.30 24.81 23.59
CA ALA A 108 7.30 25.86 23.64
C ALA A 108 8.13 25.72 24.92
N PRO A 109 9.45 25.96 24.88
CA PRO A 109 10.27 25.92 26.09
C PRO A 109 9.69 26.93 27.07
N VAL A 110 9.31 26.45 28.26
CA VAL A 110 8.96 27.31 29.38
C VAL A 110 10.21 28.11 29.71
N ALA A 111 10.20 29.40 29.37
CA ALA A 111 11.25 30.32 29.76
C ALA A 111 11.27 30.38 31.30
N ALA A 112 12.42 30.07 31.87
CA ALA A 112 12.72 30.22 33.30
C ALA A 112 13.10 31.66 33.62
#